data_AF-A0A8S4DBL3-F1
#
_entry.id   AF-A0A8S4DBL3-F1
#
_cell.length_a   1.000
_cell.length_b   1.000
_cell.length_c   1.000
_cell.angle_alpha   90.00
_cell.angle_beta   90.00
_cell.angle_gamma   90.00
#
_symmetry.space_group_name_H-M   'P 1'
#
loop_
_entity.id
_entity.type
_entity.pdbx_description
1 polymer ?
#
loop_
_entity_poly.entity_id
_entity_poly.type
_entity_poly.pdbx_seq_one_letter_code
_entity_poly.pdbx_strand_id
1 'polypeptide(L)'
;MCTEAEDALRTAASPRKRDEEGRCGCADAEDALRAERRLLWRAPELLRDPAAPARGTQKGTSTNVTLYNMLALFFVYVGTCGCADAEDALRAERRLLWRAPELLRDPAAPARGTQKGDVYSFGIILYEILGRDGPWGRTHLTNAEIIGRVRQPIGGVLFRPPLSGLAARPSVLAVLNACWSERPDRRPDLRLVRLRLKDMHAGMKTNIFDNMLAMMEKYASNLEEVVAQRTEQLVQEKRRTDDLLHRMLPRSVAEALKRGERVQAESFSCVTVYFSDIVGFTKMAATHTPMEIVDILNDLYTCLDAIISSYNVYKVETIGDAYMVVGGVGERCARHAAEVGSLALHVLQAVPGLRMRVALAEPPRIRIGEQ
;
A
#
# COMPACT_ATOMS: atom_id res chain seq x y z
N MET A 1 -8.22 41.61 2.78
CA MET A 1 -8.19 40.32 3.54
C MET A 1 -7.75 39.11 2.69
N CYS A 2 -7.09 39.30 1.53
CA CYS A 2 -6.54 38.17 0.75
C CYS A 2 -5.01 38.14 0.68
N THR A 3 -4.30 39.05 1.35
CA THR A 3 -2.83 39.13 1.32
C THR A 3 -2.16 38.45 2.52
N GLU A 4 -2.86 38.28 3.64
CA GLU A 4 -2.29 37.64 4.85
C GLU A 4 -2.30 36.10 4.79
N ALA A 5 -3.10 35.50 3.91
CA ALA A 5 -3.19 34.05 3.74
C ALA A 5 -2.09 33.46 2.84
N GLU A 6 -1.53 34.25 1.91
CA GLU A 6 -0.44 33.78 1.03
C GLU A 6 0.92 33.79 1.72
N ASP A 7 1.15 34.71 2.67
CA ASP A 7 2.41 34.77 3.44
C ASP A 7 2.53 33.66 4.50
N ALA A 8 1.41 33.16 5.03
CA ALA A 8 1.39 32.03 5.95
C ALA A 8 1.84 30.71 5.27
N LEU A 9 1.51 30.54 3.98
CA LEU A 9 1.84 29.33 3.20
C LEU A 9 3.31 29.30 2.76
N ARG A 10 3.95 30.44 2.52
CA ARG A 10 5.40 30.49 2.21
C ARG A 10 6.28 30.19 3.41
N THR A 11 5.82 30.47 4.62
CA THR A 11 6.60 30.27 5.85
C THR A 11 6.64 28.80 6.31
N ALA A 12 5.70 27.97 5.83
CA ALA A 12 5.65 26.53 6.12
C ALA A 12 6.59 25.66 5.25
N ALA A 13 7.17 26.23 4.19
CA ALA A 13 8.03 25.52 3.23
C ALA A 13 9.53 25.61 3.57
N SER A 14 9.90 25.47 4.84
CA SER A 14 11.31 25.33 5.25
C SER A 14 11.53 23.95 5.88
N PRO A 15 12.58 23.18 5.47
CA PRO A 15 12.81 21.84 5.96
C PRO A 15 13.30 21.92 7.42
N ARG A 16 12.41 21.64 8.38
CA ARG A 16 12.80 21.54 9.80
C ARG A 16 13.62 20.26 10.03
N LYS A 17 14.76 20.44 10.67
CA LYS A 17 15.72 19.40 11.07
C LYS A 17 15.05 18.37 12.00
N ARG A 18 15.50 17.13 11.94
CA ARG A 18 15.17 16.06 12.90
C ARG A 18 15.67 16.45 14.29
N ASP A 19 14.82 16.33 15.29
CA ASP A 19 15.21 16.37 16.70
C ASP A 19 15.82 15.02 17.12
N GLU A 20 16.72 15.04 18.12
CA GLU A 20 17.62 13.94 18.53
C GLU A 20 16.93 12.68 19.10
N GLU A 21 15.59 12.64 19.18
CA GLU A 21 14.83 11.49 19.71
C GLU A 21 14.01 10.72 18.66
N GLY A 22 14.12 11.04 17.36
CA GLY A 22 13.62 10.17 16.30
C GLY A 22 12.09 9.94 16.26
N ARG A 23 11.27 10.81 16.84
CA ARG A 23 9.81 10.78 16.69
C ARG A 23 9.33 11.64 15.52
N CYS A 24 8.49 11.07 14.65
CA CYS A 24 7.75 11.81 13.63
C CYS A 24 6.68 12.68 14.28
N GLY A 25 6.66 13.98 13.98
CA GLY A 25 5.66 14.97 14.41
C GLY A 25 4.32 14.80 13.69
N CYS A 26 3.76 13.59 13.69
CA CYS A 26 2.49 13.29 13.04
C CYS A 26 1.27 13.45 13.98
N ALA A 27 1.48 13.83 15.24
CA ALA A 27 0.41 13.97 16.25
C ALA A 27 -0.36 15.32 16.17
N ASP A 28 0.25 16.40 15.67
CA ASP A 28 -0.38 17.73 15.65
C ASP A 28 -1.42 17.92 14.52
N ALA A 29 -1.46 16.99 13.55
CA ALA A 29 -2.38 17.05 12.42
C ALA A 29 -3.81 16.61 12.77
N GLU A 30 -3.99 15.72 13.77
CA GLU A 30 -5.32 15.24 14.18
C GLU A 30 -6.13 16.28 14.97
N ASP A 31 -5.46 17.17 15.70
CA ASP A 31 -6.12 18.22 16.50
C ASP A 31 -6.60 19.39 15.65
N ALA A 32 -5.91 19.71 14.55
CA ALA A 32 -6.37 20.68 13.56
C ALA A 32 -7.65 20.21 12.82
N LEU A 33 -7.73 18.91 12.50
CA LEU A 33 -8.89 18.27 11.85
C LEU A 33 -10.15 18.26 12.74
N ARG A 34 -9.99 18.23 14.07
CA ARG A 34 -11.12 18.32 15.03
C ARG A 34 -11.70 19.73 15.15
N ALA A 35 -10.93 20.78 14.84
CA ALA A 35 -11.39 22.16 14.89
C ALA A 35 -12.23 22.52 13.64
N GLU A 36 -11.82 22.09 12.45
CA GLU A 36 -12.56 22.33 11.21
C GLU A 36 -13.90 21.60 11.13
N ARG A 37 -13.98 20.37 11.67
CA ARG A 37 -15.23 19.62 11.75
C ARG A 37 -16.32 20.35 12.53
N ARG A 38 -16.01 21.26 13.47
CA ARG A 38 -17.02 22.03 14.22
C ARG A 38 -17.60 23.22 13.45
N LEU A 39 -16.90 23.74 12.44
CA LEU A 39 -17.35 24.89 11.66
C LEU A 39 -18.34 24.48 10.55
N LEU A 40 -18.24 23.24 10.04
CA LEU A 40 -19.16 22.70 9.03
C LEU A 40 -20.60 22.49 9.55
N TRP A 41 -20.79 22.31 10.87
CA TRP A 41 -22.10 22.00 11.48
C TRP A 41 -23.01 23.21 11.75
N ARG A 42 -22.57 24.46 11.54
CA ARG A 42 -23.40 25.67 11.76
C ARG A 42 -24.05 26.26 10.50
N ALA A 43 -23.86 25.65 9.33
CA ALA A 43 -24.37 26.16 8.07
C ALA A 43 -25.92 26.10 7.83
N PRO A 44 -26.78 25.38 8.58
CA PRO A 44 -28.21 25.32 8.22
C PRO A 44 -29.09 26.51 8.65
N GLU A 45 -28.60 27.51 9.38
CA GLU A 45 -29.46 28.59 9.95
C GLU A 45 -29.68 29.81 9.03
N LEU A 46 -29.00 29.90 7.87
CA LEU A 46 -29.07 31.07 6.98
C LEU A 46 -30.05 30.97 5.80
N LEU A 47 -30.86 29.90 5.73
CA LEU A 47 -31.81 29.67 4.63
C LEU A 47 -33.29 29.84 5.03
N ARG A 48 -33.58 30.45 6.19
CA ARG A 48 -34.94 30.59 6.73
C ARG A 48 -35.27 32.06 7.05
N ASP A 49 -35.26 32.93 6.04
CA ASP A 49 -35.83 34.28 6.16
C ASP A 49 -36.77 34.61 4.99
N PRO A 50 -38.09 34.74 5.20
CA PRO A 50 -39.08 34.88 4.13
C PRO A 50 -39.43 36.37 3.81
N ALA A 51 -38.44 37.27 3.75
CA ALA A 51 -38.69 38.67 3.41
C ALA A 51 -37.55 39.36 2.64
N ALA A 52 -37.50 39.21 1.31
CA ALA A 52 -36.82 40.17 0.42
C ALA A 52 -37.34 40.08 -1.03
N PRO A 53 -37.48 41.21 -1.76
CA PRO A 53 -38.31 41.29 -2.96
C PRO A 53 -37.58 40.89 -4.25
N ALA A 54 -38.38 40.43 -5.22
CA ALA A 54 -37.98 40.07 -6.58
C ALA A 54 -37.41 41.26 -7.38
N ARG A 55 -36.20 41.11 -7.93
CA ARG A 55 -35.75 41.77 -9.17
C ARG A 55 -34.79 40.89 -9.96
N GLY A 56 -35.23 40.52 -11.18
CA GLY A 56 -34.45 40.63 -12.42
C GLY A 56 -33.15 39.85 -12.62
N THR A 57 -33.28 38.78 -13.42
CA THR A 57 -32.40 38.39 -14.55
C THR A 57 -30.91 38.04 -14.33
N GLN A 58 -30.62 36.75 -14.56
CA GLN A 58 -29.46 36.15 -15.24
C GLN A 58 -28.03 36.46 -14.73
N LYS A 59 -27.40 35.48 -14.06
CA LYS A 59 -26.35 34.58 -14.59
C LYS A 59 -25.74 33.77 -13.45
N GLY A 60 -25.87 32.45 -13.53
CA GLY A 60 -25.20 31.51 -12.63
C GLY A 60 -23.70 31.45 -12.93
N THR A 61 -22.91 31.42 -11.86
CA THR A 61 -21.57 30.84 -11.68
C THR A 61 -20.95 31.57 -10.49
N SER A 62 -20.93 30.99 -9.27
CA SER A 62 -19.86 31.29 -8.31
C SER A 62 -19.84 30.43 -7.04
N THR A 63 -20.92 29.76 -6.65
CA THR A 63 -20.96 29.11 -5.32
C THR A 63 -20.45 27.67 -5.25
N ASN A 64 -20.06 27.04 -6.36
CA ASN A 64 -19.57 25.65 -6.40
C ASN A 64 -18.04 25.49 -6.37
N VAL A 65 -17.26 26.57 -6.28
CA VAL A 65 -15.78 26.51 -6.38
C VAL A 65 -15.06 26.41 -5.03
N THR A 66 -15.73 26.67 -3.90
CA THR A 66 -15.05 26.75 -2.59
C THR A 66 -14.96 25.44 -1.82
N LEU A 67 -15.77 24.41 -2.12
CA LEU A 67 -15.67 23.10 -1.44
C LEU A 67 -14.71 22.13 -2.15
N TYR A 68 -14.56 22.25 -3.47
CA TYR A 68 -13.69 21.37 -4.26
C TYR A 68 -12.19 21.68 -4.12
N ASN A 69 -11.83 22.92 -3.74
CA ASN A 69 -10.43 23.31 -3.55
C ASN A 69 -9.84 22.92 -2.19
N MET A 70 -10.66 22.63 -1.18
CA MET A 70 -10.20 22.23 0.15
C MET A 70 -9.81 20.75 0.23
N LEU A 71 -10.49 19.87 -0.53
CA LEU A 71 -10.14 18.44 -0.59
C LEU A 71 -8.92 18.15 -1.49
N ALA A 72 -8.63 19.02 -2.47
CA ALA A 72 -7.50 18.84 -3.38
C ALA A 72 -6.13 19.08 -2.71
N LEU A 73 -6.05 19.93 -1.68
CA LEU A 73 -4.81 20.18 -0.95
C LEU A 73 -4.49 19.07 0.08
N PHE A 74 -5.49 18.30 0.51
CA PHE A 74 -5.31 17.24 1.50
C PHE A 74 -4.65 15.98 0.91
N PHE A 75 -4.92 15.66 -0.36
CA PHE A 75 -4.38 14.44 -1.00
C PHE A 75 -2.98 14.59 -1.60
N VAL A 76 -2.52 15.83 -1.84
CA VAL A 76 -1.17 16.08 -2.38
C VAL A 76 -0.09 15.92 -1.32
N TYR A 77 -0.41 16.08 -0.03
CA TYR A 77 0.59 16.12 1.04
C TYR A 77 0.95 14.77 1.69
N VAL A 78 0.16 13.71 1.45
CA VAL A 78 0.36 12.40 2.10
C VAL A 78 1.10 11.39 1.19
N GLY A 79 1.28 11.70 -0.09
CA GLY A 79 1.71 10.73 -1.13
C GLY A 79 3.20 10.60 -1.44
N THR A 80 4.12 11.25 -0.71
CA THR A 80 5.57 11.13 -0.99
C THR A 80 6.35 10.71 0.24
N CYS A 81 6.19 9.46 0.68
CA CYS A 81 7.17 8.83 1.55
C CYS A 81 7.91 7.75 0.73
N GLY A 82 9.12 8.07 0.25
CA GLY A 82 9.99 7.18 -0.53
C GLY A 82 10.64 6.06 0.31
N CYS A 83 9.87 5.41 1.17
CA CYS A 83 10.37 4.38 2.09
C CYS A 83 10.49 2.99 1.44
N ALA A 84 9.67 2.66 0.44
CA ALA A 84 9.70 1.35 -0.23
C ALA A 84 10.97 1.15 -1.08
N ASP A 85 11.39 2.16 -1.84
CA ASP A 85 12.59 2.10 -2.69
C ASP A 85 13.89 1.94 -1.87
N ALA A 86 13.91 2.45 -0.64
CA ALA A 86 15.06 2.41 0.24
C ALA A 86 15.33 1.01 0.83
N GLU A 87 14.28 0.25 1.17
CA GLU A 87 14.44 -1.11 1.72
C GLU A 87 14.95 -2.11 0.67
N ASP A 88 14.47 -2.01 -0.57
CA ASP A 88 14.90 -2.89 -1.64
C ASP A 88 16.35 -2.61 -2.08
N ALA A 89 16.78 -1.34 -2.04
CA ALA A 89 18.17 -0.97 -2.24
C ALA A 89 19.09 -1.58 -1.17
N LEU A 90 18.72 -1.52 0.12
CA LEU A 90 19.47 -2.12 1.23
C LEU A 90 19.60 -3.65 1.11
N ARG A 91 18.55 -4.33 0.63
CA ARG A 91 18.60 -5.78 0.38
C ARG A 91 19.51 -6.13 -0.79
N ALA A 92 19.48 -5.34 -1.86
CA ALA A 92 20.37 -5.50 -3.01
C ALA A 92 21.84 -5.29 -2.61
N GLU A 93 22.14 -4.26 -1.82
CA GLU A 93 23.47 -4.00 -1.27
C GLU A 93 23.98 -5.15 -0.42
N ARG A 94 23.13 -5.69 0.47
CA ARG A 94 23.51 -6.81 1.33
C ARG A 94 23.99 -8.01 0.51
N ARG A 95 23.33 -8.34 -0.60
CA ARG A 95 23.72 -9.46 -1.48
C ARG A 95 25.12 -9.30 -2.09
N LEU A 96 25.62 -8.07 -2.21
CA LEU A 96 26.95 -7.81 -2.76
C LEU A 96 28.09 -8.13 -1.78
N LEU A 97 27.82 -8.30 -0.48
CA LEU A 97 28.84 -8.59 0.54
C LEU A 97 29.59 -9.91 0.32
N TRP A 98 28.95 -10.89 -0.33
CA TRP A 98 29.56 -12.19 -0.65
C TRP A 98 30.13 -12.26 -2.07
N ARG A 99 30.00 -11.18 -2.86
CA ARG A 99 30.43 -11.17 -4.25
C ARG A 99 31.94 -10.96 -4.36
N ALA A 100 32.56 -11.70 -5.27
CA ALA A 100 33.99 -11.62 -5.53
C ALA A 100 34.41 -10.26 -6.12
N PRO A 101 35.62 -9.76 -5.82
CA PRO A 101 36.07 -8.42 -6.22
C PRO A 101 36.05 -8.19 -7.73
N GLU A 102 36.39 -9.19 -8.54
CA GLU A 102 36.33 -9.10 -10.01
C GLU A 102 34.91 -8.92 -10.54
N LEU A 103 33.92 -9.56 -9.92
CA LEU A 103 32.50 -9.45 -10.28
C LEU A 103 31.86 -8.14 -9.78
N LEU A 104 32.49 -7.48 -8.80
CA LEU A 104 32.10 -6.14 -8.34
C LEU A 104 32.67 -5.03 -9.23
N ARG A 105 33.80 -5.28 -9.91
CA ARG A 105 34.44 -4.31 -10.79
C ARG A 105 33.86 -4.32 -12.19
N ASP A 106 33.55 -5.50 -12.71
CA ASP A 106 33.08 -5.68 -14.08
C ASP A 106 31.56 -5.41 -14.19
N PRO A 107 31.13 -4.34 -14.88
CA PRO A 107 29.72 -4.09 -15.14
C PRO A 107 29.09 -5.10 -16.12
N ALA A 108 29.89 -5.85 -16.88
CA ALA A 108 29.46 -6.93 -17.77
C ALA A 108 29.54 -8.32 -17.13
N ALA A 109 29.76 -8.40 -15.81
CA ALA A 109 29.84 -9.66 -15.10
C ALA A 109 28.57 -10.52 -15.30
N PRO A 110 28.69 -11.84 -15.51
CA PRO A 110 27.54 -12.72 -15.70
C PRO A 110 26.58 -12.65 -14.50
N ALA A 111 25.28 -12.52 -14.77
CA ALA A 111 24.26 -12.50 -13.71
C ALA A 111 24.26 -13.77 -12.84
N ARG A 112 24.73 -14.90 -13.39
CA ARG A 112 24.89 -16.19 -12.69
C ARG A 112 26.23 -16.35 -11.96
N GLY A 113 27.13 -15.37 -12.02
CA GLY A 113 28.46 -15.46 -11.40
C GLY A 113 29.44 -16.35 -12.17
N THR A 114 30.53 -16.74 -11.51
CA THR A 114 31.57 -17.62 -12.06
C THR A 114 31.97 -18.66 -11.03
N GLN A 115 32.45 -19.82 -11.48
CA GLN A 115 32.91 -20.88 -10.59
C GLN A 115 33.97 -20.40 -9.59
N LYS A 116 34.89 -19.52 -10.03
CA LYS A 116 35.91 -18.92 -9.15
C LYS A 116 35.34 -17.85 -8.21
N GLY A 117 34.25 -17.18 -8.62
CA GLY A 117 33.45 -16.34 -7.74
C GLY A 117 32.79 -17.13 -6.61
N ASP A 118 32.22 -18.30 -6.93
CA ASP A 118 31.60 -19.18 -5.94
C ASP A 118 32.59 -19.65 -4.87
N VAL A 119 33.85 -19.92 -5.25
CA VAL A 119 34.92 -20.26 -4.29
C VAL A 119 35.19 -19.11 -3.31
N TYR A 120 35.13 -17.86 -3.78
CA TYR A 120 35.28 -16.69 -2.91
C TYR A 120 34.09 -16.55 -1.96
N SER A 121 32.86 -16.65 -2.49
CA SER A 121 31.63 -16.58 -1.70
C SER A 121 31.57 -17.67 -0.64
N PHE A 122 31.98 -18.89 -0.99
CA PHE A 122 32.12 -20.01 -0.06
C PHE A 122 33.09 -19.68 1.09
N GLY A 123 34.21 -19.00 0.82
CA GLY A 123 35.15 -18.57 1.86
C GLY A 123 34.52 -17.60 2.87
N ILE A 124 33.69 -16.66 2.41
CA ILE A 124 32.96 -15.72 3.27
C ILE A 124 31.89 -16.45 4.10
N ILE A 125 31.17 -17.40 3.50
CA ILE A 125 30.19 -18.24 4.23
C ILE A 125 30.90 -19.08 5.29
N LEU A 126 32.04 -19.69 4.95
CA LEU A 126 32.81 -20.49 5.90
C LEU A 126 33.32 -19.62 7.06
N TYR A 127 33.74 -18.38 6.79
CA TYR A 127 34.10 -17.41 7.82
C TYR A 127 32.92 -17.07 8.74
N GLU A 128 31.75 -16.79 8.16
CA GLU A 128 30.52 -16.48 8.90
C GLU A 128 30.12 -17.62 9.84
N ILE A 129 30.21 -18.87 9.36
CA ILE A 129 29.92 -20.07 10.16
C ILE A 129 30.91 -20.22 11.32
N LEU A 130 32.20 -20.00 11.06
CA LEU A 130 33.26 -20.17 12.08
C LEU A 130 33.27 -19.03 13.10
N GLY A 131 32.98 -17.80 12.68
CA GLY A 131 33.05 -16.60 13.51
C GLY A 131 31.75 -16.25 14.24
N ARG A 132 30.58 -16.63 13.69
CA ARG A 132 29.23 -16.30 14.19
C ARG A 132 28.93 -14.80 14.42
N ASP A 133 29.83 -13.92 13.96
CA ASP A 133 29.75 -12.46 14.10
C ASP A 133 29.46 -11.79 12.72
N GLY A 134 28.75 -12.49 11.83
CA GLY A 134 28.41 -12.01 10.48
C GLY A 134 29.52 -12.20 9.43
N PRO A 135 29.26 -11.86 8.14
CA PRO A 135 30.13 -12.19 7.01
C PRO A 135 31.49 -11.46 7.00
N TRP A 136 31.58 -10.32 7.68
CA TRP A 136 32.80 -9.50 7.78
C TRP A 136 33.30 -9.34 9.22
N GLY A 137 32.70 -10.06 10.17
CA GLY A 137 32.99 -9.96 11.60
C GLY A 137 32.50 -8.66 12.22
N ARG A 138 32.96 -8.37 13.43
CA ARG A 138 32.63 -7.13 14.16
C ARG A 138 33.31 -5.94 13.47
N THR A 139 32.53 -5.18 12.71
CA THR A 139 33.01 -3.95 12.04
C THR A 139 32.00 -2.83 12.26
N HIS A 140 32.50 -1.58 12.32
CA HIS A 140 31.67 -0.37 12.36
C HIS A 140 31.37 0.19 10.96
N LEU A 141 31.78 -0.53 9.91
CA LEU A 141 31.65 -0.08 8.53
C LEU A 141 30.27 -0.45 7.99
N THR A 142 29.72 0.43 7.16
CA THR A 142 28.50 0.16 6.41
C THR A 142 28.77 -0.83 5.27
N ASN A 143 27.70 -1.47 4.76
CA ASN A 143 27.80 -2.41 3.64
C ASN A 143 28.43 -1.74 2.41
N ALA A 144 28.01 -0.51 2.10
CA ALA A 144 28.52 0.26 0.97
C ALA A 144 30.03 0.53 1.09
N GLU A 145 30.52 0.86 2.29
CA GLU A 145 31.95 1.07 2.53
C GLU A 145 32.77 -0.22 2.41
N ILE A 146 32.24 -1.33 2.92
CA ILE A 146 32.85 -2.66 2.78
C ILE A 146 32.97 -3.02 1.30
N ILE A 147 31.86 -2.92 0.56
CA ILE A 147 31.82 -3.21 -0.88
C ILE A 147 32.80 -2.30 -1.63
N GLY A 148 32.84 -1.01 -1.29
CA GLY A 148 33.78 -0.05 -1.87
C GLY A 148 35.24 -0.45 -1.67
N ARG A 149 35.62 -0.87 -0.45
CA ARG A 149 36.99 -1.30 -0.13
C ARG A 149 37.37 -2.63 -0.78
N VAL A 150 36.42 -3.54 -0.99
CA VAL A 150 36.66 -4.79 -1.72
C VAL A 150 36.79 -4.52 -3.22
N ARG A 151 35.94 -3.63 -3.75
CA ARG A 151 35.95 -3.23 -5.16
C ARG A 151 37.23 -2.48 -5.51
N GLN A 152 37.72 -1.59 -4.65
CA GLN A 152 38.94 -0.82 -4.89
C GLN A 152 39.82 -0.82 -3.64
N PRO A 153 40.96 -1.54 -3.65
CA PRO A 153 41.90 -1.55 -2.53
C PRO A 153 42.46 -0.14 -2.25
N ILE A 154 42.33 0.34 -1.03
CA ILE A 154 42.89 1.63 -0.61
C ILE A 154 44.37 1.44 -0.29
N GLY A 155 45.25 2.19 -0.97
CA GLY A 155 46.70 2.12 -0.74
C GLY A 155 47.32 0.74 -1.05
N GLY A 156 46.68 -0.05 -1.91
CA GLY A 156 47.14 -1.41 -2.27
C GLY A 156 46.84 -2.49 -1.21
N VAL A 157 46.19 -2.14 -0.10
CA VAL A 157 45.82 -3.10 0.95
C VAL A 157 44.50 -3.76 0.59
N LEU A 158 44.53 -5.09 0.41
CA LEU A 158 43.32 -5.87 0.14
C LEU A 158 42.46 -5.96 1.40
N PHE A 159 41.21 -5.54 1.29
CA PHE A 159 40.24 -5.66 2.39
C PHE A 159 39.62 -7.06 2.39
N ARG A 160 39.83 -7.80 3.49
CA ARG A 160 39.33 -9.18 3.72
C ARG A 160 38.88 -9.34 5.17
N PRO A 161 37.97 -10.28 5.48
CA PRO A 161 37.54 -10.51 6.85
C PRO A 161 38.73 -10.91 7.75
N PRO A 162 38.78 -10.41 9.00
CA PRO A 162 39.91 -10.62 9.88
C PRO A 162 39.97 -12.08 10.37
N LEU A 163 41.10 -12.76 10.09
CA LEU A 163 41.34 -14.13 10.57
C LEU A 163 41.69 -14.20 12.06
N SER A 164 42.10 -13.07 12.64
CA SER A 164 42.46 -12.93 14.04
C SER A 164 41.25 -13.17 14.93
N GLY A 165 41.31 -14.19 15.80
CA GLY A 165 40.24 -14.51 16.75
C GLY A 165 39.30 -15.65 16.31
N LEU A 166 39.47 -16.23 15.12
CA LEU A 166 38.73 -17.41 14.71
C LEU A 166 39.26 -18.68 15.39
N ALA A 167 38.38 -19.39 16.09
CA ALA A 167 38.68 -20.70 16.68
C ALA A 167 38.65 -21.81 15.61
N ALA A 168 39.67 -21.86 14.75
CA ALA A 168 39.81 -22.86 13.69
C ALA A 168 41.23 -23.40 13.56
N ARG A 169 41.38 -24.62 13.02
CA ARG A 169 42.70 -25.21 12.74
C ARG A 169 43.48 -24.35 11.73
N PRO A 170 44.82 -24.25 11.83
CA PRO A 170 45.64 -23.50 10.89
C PRO A 170 45.46 -23.93 9.42
N SER A 171 45.19 -25.21 9.18
CA SER A 171 44.90 -25.75 7.84
C SER A 171 43.62 -25.15 7.24
N VAL A 172 42.58 -24.93 8.05
CA VAL A 172 41.30 -24.35 7.64
C VAL A 172 41.47 -22.87 7.35
N LEU A 173 42.21 -22.14 8.20
CA LEU A 173 42.54 -20.74 7.98
C LEU A 173 43.36 -20.53 6.70
N ALA A 174 44.28 -21.45 6.39
CA ALA A 174 45.07 -21.41 5.16
C ALA A 174 44.19 -21.62 3.90
N VAL A 175 43.21 -22.52 3.95
CA VAL A 175 42.24 -22.73 2.85
C VAL A 175 41.37 -21.49 2.67
N LEU A 176 40.88 -20.93 3.76
CA LEU A 176 39.99 -19.78 3.77
C LEU A 176 40.70 -18.53 3.23
N ASN A 177 41.97 -18.32 3.59
CA ASN A 177 42.82 -17.28 2.99
C ASN A 177 43.05 -17.51 1.48
N ALA A 178 43.23 -18.77 1.04
CA ALA A 178 43.41 -19.09 -0.37
C ALA A 178 42.14 -18.85 -1.21
N CYS A 179 40.95 -19.07 -0.64
CA CYS A 179 39.66 -18.77 -1.29
C CYS A 179 39.50 -17.28 -1.59
N TRP A 180 40.14 -16.40 -0.80
CA TRP A 180 40.03 -14.95 -0.93
C TRP A 180 41.10 -14.30 -1.81
N SER A 181 41.83 -15.10 -2.60
CA SER A 181 42.83 -14.58 -3.53
C SER A 181 42.22 -13.56 -4.50
N GLU A 182 42.95 -12.46 -4.71
CA GLU A 182 42.53 -11.37 -5.60
C GLU A 182 42.41 -11.83 -7.06
N ARG A 183 43.29 -12.73 -7.50
CA ARG A 183 43.26 -13.30 -8.84
C ARG A 183 42.40 -14.57 -8.85
N PRO A 184 41.36 -14.67 -9.70
CA PRO A 184 40.48 -15.86 -9.77
C PRO A 184 41.23 -17.17 -10.00
N ASP A 185 42.27 -17.15 -10.85
CA ASP A 185 43.07 -18.32 -11.21
C ASP A 185 43.87 -18.89 -10.03
N ARG A 186 44.21 -18.05 -9.06
CA ARG A 186 44.95 -18.45 -7.86
C ARG A 186 44.07 -19.05 -6.78
N ARG A 187 42.74 -18.96 -6.92
CA ARG A 187 41.80 -19.59 -5.99
C ARG A 187 41.77 -21.10 -6.22
N PRO A 188 41.76 -21.90 -5.14
CA PRO A 188 41.68 -23.35 -5.26
C PRO A 188 40.39 -23.77 -5.96
N ASP A 189 40.38 -24.97 -6.54
CA ASP A 189 39.12 -25.59 -6.98
C ASP A 189 38.34 -26.09 -5.75
N LEU A 190 37.00 -26.09 -5.85
CA LEU A 190 36.12 -26.50 -4.76
C LEU A 190 36.37 -27.96 -4.33
N ARG A 191 36.82 -28.81 -5.26
CA ARG A 191 37.25 -30.19 -4.97
C ARG A 191 38.45 -30.24 -4.01
N LEU A 192 39.42 -29.35 -4.20
CA LEU A 192 40.60 -29.24 -3.35
C LEU A 192 40.26 -28.62 -1.99
N VAL A 193 39.36 -27.64 -1.97
CA VAL A 193 38.79 -27.08 -0.73
C VAL A 193 38.15 -28.18 0.10
N ARG A 194 37.27 -28.99 -0.52
CA ARG A 194 36.61 -30.14 0.13
C ARG A 194 37.62 -31.16 0.66
N LEU A 195 38.67 -31.46 -0.10
CA LEU A 195 39.70 -32.41 0.33
C LEU A 195 40.44 -31.92 1.57
N ARG A 196 40.79 -30.63 1.65
CA ARG A 196 41.51 -30.04 2.79
C ARG A 196 40.62 -29.85 4.03
N LEU A 197 39.31 -29.70 3.85
CA LEU A 197 38.34 -29.66 4.94
C LEU A 197 37.93 -31.08 5.41
N LYS A 198 38.31 -32.14 4.68
CA LYS A 198 38.02 -33.53 5.05
C LYS A 198 38.70 -33.94 6.37
N ASP A 199 39.88 -33.38 6.65
CA ASP A 199 40.60 -33.64 7.91
C ASP A 199 40.01 -32.90 9.13
N MET A 200 39.03 -32.01 8.91
CA MET A 200 38.15 -31.54 9.99
C MET A 200 37.12 -32.61 10.41
N HIS A 201 36.84 -33.57 9.54
CA HIS A 201 35.84 -34.63 9.76
C HIS A 201 36.46 -35.90 10.35
N ALA A 202 37.78 -36.07 10.27
CA ALA A 202 38.49 -37.20 10.88
C ALA A 202 38.58 -37.04 12.40
N GLY A 203 37.48 -37.31 13.10
CA GLY A 203 37.41 -37.34 14.57
C GLY A 203 36.04 -36.98 15.17
N MET A 204 35.16 -36.29 14.44
CA MET A 204 33.77 -36.05 14.86
C MET A 204 32.89 -37.13 14.25
N LYS A 205 32.36 -38.03 15.09
CA LYS A 205 31.44 -39.10 14.68
C LYS A 205 30.26 -38.48 13.92
N THR A 206 29.95 -39.07 12.77
CA THR A 206 28.89 -38.74 11.80
C THR A 206 27.55 -38.32 12.45
N ASN A 207 27.22 -38.88 13.62
CA ASN A 207 25.99 -38.63 14.37
C ASN A 207 25.67 -37.14 14.68
N ILE A 208 26.67 -36.27 14.91
CA ILE A 208 26.39 -34.86 15.27
C ILE A 208 26.03 -34.04 14.03
N PHE A 209 26.75 -34.27 12.92
CA PHE A 209 26.46 -33.59 11.65
C PHE A 209 25.20 -34.13 11.00
N ASP A 210 24.94 -35.44 11.08
CA ASP A 210 23.69 -36.04 10.60
C ASP A 210 22.49 -35.51 11.40
N ASN A 211 22.64 -35.32 12.72
CA ASN A 211 21.61 -34.69 13.54
C ASN A 211 21.43 -33.19 13.22
N MET A 212 22.52 -32.45 12.97
CA MET A 212 22.42 -31.06 12.51
C MET A 212 21.81 -30.95 11.11
N LEU A 213 22.12 -31.87 10.21
CA LEU A 213 21.60 -31.91 8.85
C LEU A 213 20.11 -32.26 8.87
N ALA A 214 19.72 -33.29 9.63
CA ALA A 214 18.32 -33.64 9.85
C ALA A 214 17.55 -32.51 10.55
N MET A 215 18.19 -31.81 11.49
CA MET A 215 17.61 -30.64 12.14
C MET A 215 17.44 -29.49 11.14
N MET A 216 18.40 -29.23 10.25
CA MET A 216 18.30 -28.24 9.19
C MET A 216 17.22 -28.58 8.16
N GLU A 217 17.11 -29.85 7.74
CA GLU A 217 16.05 -30.32 6.85
C GLU A 217 14.68 -30.15 7.50
N LYS A 218 14.55 -30.49 8.80
CA LYS A 218 13.32 -30.28 9.56
C LYS A 218 12.98 -28.79 9.70
N TYR A 219 13.97 -27.93 9.94
CA TYR A 219 13.76 -26.48 9.98
C TYR A 219 13.37 -25.93 8.60
N ALA A 220 13.97 -26.41 7.52
CA ALA A 220 13.64 -26.00 6.16
C ALA A 220 12.21 -26.41 5.79
N SER A 221 11.83 -27.67 6.05
CA SER A 221 10.48 -28.17 5.80
C SER A 221 9.42 -27.44 6.63
N ASN A 222 9.68 -27.20 7.92
CA ASN A 222 8.78 -26.41 8.76
C ASN A 222 8.69 -24.95 8.29
N LEU A 223 9.79 -24.36 7.81
CA LEU A 223 9.79 -23.01 7.28
C LEU A 223 8.99 -22.93 5.97
N GLU A 224 9.13 -23.92 5.08
CA GLU A 224 8.31 -24.03 3.86
C GLU A 224 6.83 -24.13 4.18
N GLU A 225 6.46 -24.93 5.18
CA GLU A 225 5.07 -25.05 5.64
C GLU A 225 4.54 -23.72 6.20
N VAL A 226 5.32 -23.06 7.07
CA VAL A 226 4.94 -21.75 7.63
C VAL A 226 4.82 -20.69 6.53
N VAL A 227 5.74 -20.67 5.56
CA VAL A 227 5.68 -19.76 4.42
C VAL A 227 4.45 -20.05 3.58
N ALA A 228 4.13 -21.32 3.30
CA ALA A 228 2.93 -21.70 2.56
C ALA A 228 1.66 -21.24 3.26
N GLN A 229 1.53 -21.49 4.57
CA GLN A 229 0.39 -21.04 5.38
C GLN A 229 0.25 -19.51 5.38
N ARG A 230 1.35 -18.78 5.59
CA ARG A 230 1.34 -17.31 5.56
C ARG A 230 1.00 -16.77 4.17
N THR A 231 1.50 -17.39 3.11
CA THR A 231 1.19 -17.01 1.73
C THR A 231 -0.30 -17.20 1.44
N GLU A 232 -0.90 -18.30 1.90
CA GLU A 232 -2.33 -18.53 1.75
C GLU A 232 -3.17 -17.50 2.53
N GLN A 233 -2.80 -17.20 3.78
CA GLN A 233 -3.44 -16.14 4.57
C GLN A 233 -3.38 -14.78 3.87
N LEU A 234 -2.22 -14.39 3.35
CA LEU A 234 -2.05 -13.15 2.59
C LEU A 234 -2.91 -13.11 1.33
N VAL A 235 -3.03 -14.23 0.60
CA VAL A 235 -3.90 -14.32 -0.58
C VAL A 235 -5.37 -14.16 -0.18
N GLN A 236 -5.81 -14.78 0.91
CA GLN A 236 -7.18 -14.64 1.40
C GLN A 236 -7.48 -13.21 1.86
N GLU A 237 -6.56 -12.58 2.61
CA GLU A 237 -6.69 -11.20 3.07
C GLU A 237 -6.72 -10.23 1.89
N LYS A 238 -5.82 -10.40 0.92
CA LYS A 238 -5.81 -9.61 -0.32
C LYS A 238 -7.14 -9.70 -1.07
N ARG A 239 -7.71 -10.91 -1.21
CA ARG A 239 -9.02 -11.10 -1.85
C ARG A 239 -10.13 -10.34 -1.11
N ARG A 240 -10.16 -10.42 0.22
CA ARG A 240 -11.16 -9.70 1.03
C ARG A 240 -11.03 -8.18 0.88
N THR A 241 -9.80 -7.66 0.87
CA THR A 241 -9.55 -6.22 0.67
C THR A 241 -9.93 -5.79 -0.73
N ASP A 242 -9.59 -6.57 -1.77
CA ASP A 242 -9.97 -6.30 -3.16
C ASP A 242 -11.50 -6.28 -3.34
N ASP A 243 -12.20 -7.27 -2.78
CA ASP A 243 -13.66 -7.33 -2.83
C ASP A 243 -14.32 -6.13 -2.13
N LEU A 244 -13.80 -5.72 -0.97
CA LEU A 244 -14.28 -4.55 -0.26
C LEU A 244 -14.06 -3.27 -1.08
N LEU A 245 -12.89 -3.14 -1.68
CA LEU A 245 -12.52 -1.97 -2.47
C LEU A 245 -13.40 -1.85 -3.72
N HIS A 246 -13.74 -2.97 -4.37
CA HIS A 246 -14.69 -3.01 -5.49
C HIS A 246 -16.15 -2.77 -5.09
N ARG A 247 -16.51 -2.96 -3.81
CA ARG A 247 -17.84 -2.57 -3.29
C ARG A 247 -17.95 -1.06 -3.06
N MET A 248 -16.83 -0.39 -2.78
CA MET A 248 -16.82 1.05 -2.49
C MET A 248 -16.52 1.89 -3.74
N LEU A 249 -15.75 1.36 -4.69
CA LEU A 249 -15.26 2.11 -5.85
C LEU A 249 -15.42 1.31 -7.15
N PRO A 250 -15.62 1.99 -8.30
CA PRO A 250 -15.61 1.34 -9.62
C PRO A 250 -14.30 0.59 -9.87
N ARG A 251 -14.36 -0.50 -10.64
CA ARG A 251 -13.17 -1.30 -10.98
C ARG A 251 -12.04 -0.47 -11.59
N SER A 252 -12.35 0.48 -12.47
CA SER A 252 -11.34 1.34 -13.10
C SER A 252 -10.56 2.18 -12.07
N VAL A 253 -11.28 2.80 -11.14
CA VAL A 253 -10.71 3.63 -10.06
C VAL A 253 -9.96 2.77 -9.05
N ALA A 254 -10.56 1.64 -8.66
CA ALA A 254 -9.97 0.67 -7.75
C ALA A 254 -8.60 0.17 -8.25
N GLU A 255 -8.53 -0.23 -9.52
CA GLU A 255 -7.28 -0.71 -10.13
C GLU A 255 -6.24 0.41 -10.29
N ALA A 256 -6.65 1.63 -10.61
CA ALA A 256 -5.74 2.79 -10.63
C ALA A 256 -5.14 3.07 -9.25
N LEU A 257 -5.96 3.04 -8.19
CA LEU A 257 -5.50 3.20 -6.81
C LEU A 257 -4.58 2.07 -6.38
N LYS A 258 -4.87 0.82 -6.75
CA LYS A 258 -3.97 -0.33 -6.50
C LYS A 258 -2.60 -0.17 -7.16
N ARG A 259 -2.53 0.50 -8.32
CA ARG A 259 -1.27 0.82 -9.02
C ARG A 259 -0.55 2.05 -8.45
N GLY A 260 -1.14 2.74 -7.46
CA GLY A 260 -0.60 4.00 -6.93
C GLY A 260 -0.72 5.17 -7.91
N GLU A 261 -1.57 5.04 -8.94
CA GLU A 261 -1.82 6.11 -9.91
C GLU A 261 -2.74 7.17 -9.29
N ARG A 262 -2.49 8.43 -9.61
CA ARG A 262 -3.42 9.51 -9.25
C ARG A 262 -4.66 9.40 -10.13
N VAL A 263 -5.82 9.24 -9.49
CA VAL A 263 -7.12 9.25 -10.19
C VAL A 263 -7.38 10.69 -10.66
N GLN A 264 -7.28 10.93 -11.96
CA GLN A 264 -7.61 12.22 -12.54
C GLN A 264 -9.12 12.39 -12.62
N ALA A 265 -9.61 13.61 -12.36
CA ALA A 265 -11.01 13.93 -12.56
C ALA A 265 -11.33 13.88 -14.07
N GLU A 266 -12.17 12.93 -14.46
CA GLU A 266 -12.65 12.83 -15.84
C GLU A 266 -13.93 13.65 -16.02
N SER A 267 -14.00 14.40 -17.12
CA SER A 267 -15.24 15.05 -17.57
C SER A 267 -15.95 14.16 -18.58
N PHE A 268 -17.25 13.95 -18.34
CA PHE A 268 -18.11 13.18 -19.24
C PHE A 268 -18.99 14.16 -20.02
N SER A 269 -19.04 13.99 -21.34
CA SER A 269 -19.82 14.87 -22.23
C SER A 269 -21.32 14.61 -22.15
N CYS A 270 -21.72 13.40 -21.78
CA CYS A 270 -23.12 12.99 -21.65
C CYS A 270 -23.21 11.95 -20.53
N VAL A 271 -24.07 12.23 -19.55
CA VAL A 271 -24.40 11.36 -18.40
C VAL A 271 -25.88 11.53 -18.12
N THR A 272 -26.50 10.49 -17.56
CA THR A 272 -27.87 10.59 -17.03
C THR A 272 -27.83 10.44 -15.53
N VAL A 273 -28.45 11.37 -14.81
CA VAL A 273 -28.50 11.32 -13.34
C VAL A 273 -29.91 10.94 -12.90
N TYR A 274 -29.98 9.91 -12.08
CA TYR A 274 -31.16 9.44 -11.38
C TYR A 274 -31.15 9.97 -9.96
N PHE A 275 -32.23 10.64 -9.58
CA PHE A 275 -32.50 11.07 -8.22
C PHE A 275 -33.76 10.41 -7.71
N SER A 276 -33.71 9.88 -6.51
CA SER A 276 -34.92 9.46 -5.81
C SER A 276 -35.00 10.01 -4.40
N ASP A 277 -36.21 10.37 -4.01
CA ASP A 277 -36.56 10.99 -2.73
C ASP A 277 -37.71 10.21 -2.07
N ILE A 278 -37.68 10.09 -0.75
CA ILE A 278 -38.71 9.38 0.01
C ILE A 278 -39.82 10.37 0.36
N VAL A 279 -41.02 10.14 -0.19
CA VAL A 279 -42.15 11.03 0.03
C VAL A 279 -42.58 10.98 1.50
N GLY A 280 -42.43 12.11 2.19
CA GLY A 280 -42.85 12.23 3.59
C GLY A 280 -41.81 11.79 4.62
N PHE A 281 -40.54 11.62 4.23
CA PHE A 281 -39.46 11.23 5.13
C PHE A 281 -39.38 12.09 6.40
N THR A 282 -39.49 13.42 6.30
CA THR A 282 -39.45 14.31 7.47
C THR A 282 -40.53 13.97 8.50
N LYS A 283 -41.72 13.55 8.06
CA LYS A 283 -42.80 13.14 8.96
C LYS A 283 -42.52 11.77 9.57
N MET A 284 -41.99 10.84 8.77
CA MET A 284 -41.58 9.52 9.27
C MET A 284 -40.49 9.66 10.35
N ALA A 285 -39.46 10.45 10.08
CA ALA A 285 -38.35 10.72 11.00
C ALA A 285 -38.78 11.44 12.29
N ALA A 286 -39.87 12.21 12.25
CA ALA A 286 -40.46 12.84 13.43
C ALA A 286 -41.31 11.87 14.28
N THR A 287 -41.79 10.77 13.68
CA THR A 287 -42.73 9.83 14.32
C THR A 287 -42.05 8.58 14.86
N HIS A 288 -40.98 8.12 14.20
CA HIS A 288 -40.26 6.90 14.56
C HIS A 288 -38.97 7.21 15.32
N THR A 289 -38.46 6.22 16.04
CA THR A 289 -37.16 6.33 16.68
C THR A 289 -36.03 6.34 15.63
N PRO A 290 -34.87 6.96 15.94
CA PRO A 290 -33.74 6.96 15.02
C PRO A 290 -33.29 5.55 14.59
N MET A 291 -33.40 4.55 15.47
CA MET A 291 -33.05 3.16 15.16
C MET A 291 -34.03 2.56 14.14
N GLU A 292 -35.33 2.76 14.32
CA GLU A 292 -36.35 2.28 13.38
C GLU A 292 -36.20 2.93 11.99
N ILE A 293 -35.84 4.22 11.93
CA ILE A 293 -35.58 4.90 10.66
C ILE A 293 -34.37 4.30 9.94
N VAL A 294 -33.30 3.98 10.67
CA VAL A 294 -32.13 3.31 10.09
C VAL A 294 -32.52 1.94 9.53
N ASP A 295 -33.35 1.16 10.23
CA ASP A 295 -33.82 -0.13 9.73
C ASP A 295 -34.67 0.00 8.47
N ILE A 296 -35.58 0.99 8.42
CA ILE A 296 -36.40 1.30 7.23
C ILE A 296 -35.52 1.68 6.04
N LEU A 297 -34.55 2.58 6.25
CA LEU A 297 -33.63 3.02 5.21
C LEU A 297 -32.75 1.86 4.73
N ASN A 298 -32.27 1.02 5.65
CA ASN A 298 -31.45 -0.14 5.32
C ASN A 298 -32.22 -1.16 4.47
N ASP A 299 -33.46 -1.48 4.83
CA ASP A 299 -34.30 -2.39 4.04
C ASP A 299 -34.59 -1.82 2.64
N LEU A 300 -34.89 -0.52 2.54
CA LEU A 300 -35.12 0.16 1.26
C LEU A 300 -33.86 0.18 0.40
N TYR A 301 -32.72 0.62 0.95
CA TYR A 301 -31.46 0.69 0.22
C TYR A 301 -30.93 -0.68 -0.15
N THR A 302 -31.16 -1.72 0.66
CA THR A 302 -30.83 -3.10 0.28
C THR A 302 -31.62 -3.55 -0.95
N CYS A 303 -32.89 -3.20 -1.04
CA CYS A 303 -33.71 -3.48 -2.21
C CYS A 303 -33.23 -2.72 -3.46
N LEU A 304 -32.94 -1.41 -3.33
CA LEU A 304 -32.41 -0.60 -4.42
C LEU A 304 -31.04 -1.09 -4.90
N ASP A 305 -30.12 -1.38 -3.97
CA ASP A 305 -28.78 -1.88 -4.27
C ASP A 305 -28.84 -3.23 -5.00
N ALA A 306 -29.80 -4.10 -4.65
CA ALA A 306 -30.03 -5.35 -5.35
C ALA A 306 -30.48 -5.13 -6.82
N ILE A 307 -31.39 -4.18 -7.06
CA ILE A 307 -31.85 -3.83 -8.41
C ILE A 307 -30.70 -3.24 -9.23
N ILE A 308 -29.94 -2.31 -8.64
CA ILE A 308 -28.84 -1.59 -9.30
C ILE A 308 -27.72 -2.54 -9.72
N SER A 309 -27.48 -3.60 -8.97
CA SER A 309 -26.46 -4.60 -9.32
C SER A 309 -26.67 -5.26 -10.70
N SER A 310 -27.89 -5.19 -11.25
CA SER A 310 -28.22 -5.72 -12.58
C SER A 310 -28.05 -4.73 -13.74
N TYR A 311 -27.81 -3.45 -13.45
CA TYR A 311 -27.68 -2.38 -14.44
C TYR A 311 -26.27 -1.78 -14.43
N ASN A 312 -25.82 -1.25 -15.58
CA ASN A 312 -24.50 -0.61 -15.68
C ASN A 312 -24.56 0.86 -15.23
N VAL A 313 -24.78 1.06 -13.94
CA VAL A 313 -24.93 2.39 -13.32
C VAL A 313 -24.08 2.50 -12.06
N TYR A 314 -23.66 3.72 -11.74
CA TYR A 314 -22.81 4.01 -10.60
C TYR A 314 -23.60 4.68 -9.47
N LYS A 315 -23.57 4.09 -8.28
CA LYS A 315 -24.14 4.68 -7.06
C LYS A 315 -23.22 5.81 -6.60
N VAL A 316 -23.75 7.03 -6.58
CA VAL A 316 -23.06 8.17 -5.96
C VAL A 316 -23.59 8.28 -4.53
N GLU A 317 -22.76 8.72 -3.59
CA GLU A 317 -23.10 8.75 -2.17
C GLU A 317 -24.50 9.34 -1.89
N THR A 318 -25.20 8.77 -0.91
CA THR A 318 -26.55 9.21 -0.52
C THR A 318 -26.48 10.53 0.23
N ILE A 319 -27.37 11.47 -0.10
CA ILE A 319 -27.51 12.74 0.61
C ILE A 319 -28.77 12.65 1.46
N GLY A 320 -28.64 12.23 2.72
CA GLY A 320 -29.79 12.06 3.63
C GLY A 320 -30.72 10.93 3.19
N ASP A 321 -31.97 11.29 2.90
CA ASP A 321 -33.06 10.43 2.39
C ASP A 321 -33.10 10.33 0.85
N ALA A 322 -32.23 11.07 0.16
CA ALA A 322 -32.11 11.00 -1.28
C ALA A 322 -31.08 9.97 -1.72
N TYR A 323 -31.47 9.16 -2.71
CA TYR A 323 -30.63 8.13 -3.31
C TYR A 323 -30.27 8.54 -4.75
N MET A 324 -28.97 8.60 -5.05
CA MET A 324 -28.43 9.14 -6.30
C MET A 324 -27.65 8.08 -7.09
N VAL A 325 -27.95 7.99 -8.38
CA VAL A 325 -27.30 7.05 -9.30
C VAL A 325 -26.96 7.78 -10.59
N VAL A 326 -25.80 7.47 -11.17
CA VAL A 326 -25.38 8.06 -12.44
C VAL A 326 -25.10 6.96 -13.45
N GLY A 327 -25.76 7.05 -14.60
CA GLY A 327 -25.50 6.21 -15.77
C GLY A 327 -24.47 6.84 -16.70
N GLY A 328 -23.61 6.01 -17.29
CA GLY A 328 -22.60 6.45 -18.27
C GLY A 328 -21.27 6.92 -17.67
N VAL A 329 -21.04 6.70 -16.37
CA VAL A 329 -19.76 6.95 -15.69
C VAL A 329 -18.91 5.69 -15.70
N GLY A 330 -17.64 5.82 -16.12
CA GLY A 330 -16.71 4.69 -16.29
C GLY A 330 -16.72 4.15 -17.72
N GLU A 331 -17.68 3.28 -18.06
CA GLU A 331 -17.86 2.80 -19.43
C GLU A 331 -18.77 3.74 -20.23
N ARG A 332 -18.23 4.35 -21.27
CA ARG A 332 -18.97 5.24 -22.17
C ARG A 332 -20.01 4.44 -22.95
N CYS A 333 -21.24 4.38 -22.45
CA CYS A 333 -22.35 3.69 -23.10
C CYS A 333 -23.33 4.70 -23.70
N ALA A 334 -23.60 4.62 -25.00
CA ALA A 334 -24.59 5.49 -25.66
C ALA A 334 -26.05 5.26 -25.17
N ARG A 335 -26.30 4.16 -24.44
CA ARG A 335 -27.63 3.79 -23.92
C ARG A 335 -27.82 4.14 -22.44
N HIS A 336 -26.96 4.98 -21.85
CA HIS A 336 -27.03 5.32 -20.42
C HIS A 336 -28.42 5.81 -19.97
N ALA A 337 -29.12 6.60 -20.79
CA ALA A 337 -30.46 7.09 -20.48
C ALA A 337 -31.51 5.95 -20.46
N ALA A 338 -31.41 4.99 -21.38
CA ALA A 338 -32.33 3.85 -21.44
C ALA A 338 -32.11 2.88 -20.26
N GLU A 339 -30.85 2.67 -19.84
CA GLU A 339 -30.50 1.88 -18.66
C GLU A 339 -31.07 2.53 -17.39
N VAL A 340 -30.87 3.85 -17.22
CA VAL A 340 -31.41 4.59 -16.07
C VAL A 340 -32.95 4.64 -16.08
N GLY A 341 -33.58 4.80 -17.24
CA GLY A 341 -35.04 4.74 -17.35
C GLY A 341 -35.61 3.35 -17.01
N SER A 342 -34.92 2.29 -17.42
CA SER A 342 -35.29 0.90 -17.08
C SER A 342 -35.11 0.62 -15.59
N LEU A 343 -34.02 1.11 -15.00
CA LEU A 343 -33.78 1.10 -13.57
C LEU A 343 -34.91 1.79 -12.81
N ALA A 344 -35.27 3.01 -13.20
CA ALA A 344 -36.33 3.79 -12.57
C ALA A 344 -37.67 3.03 -12.57
N LEU A 345 -38.03 2.41 -13.70
CA LEU A 345 -39.24 1.61 -13.81
C LEU A 345 -39.21 0.37 -12.91
N HIS A 346 -38.07 -0.32 -12.86
CA HIS A 346 -37.90 -1.50 -12.02
C HIS A 346 -38.00 -1.14 -10.52
N VAL A 347 -37.41 -0.03 -10.11
CA VAL A 347 -37.53 0.50 -8.74
C VAL A 347 -38.99 0.79 -8.38
N LEU A 348 -39.74 1.47 -9.27
CA LEU A 348 -41.16 1.77 -9.02
C LEU A 348 -42.03 0.52 -8.88
N GLN A 349 -41.68 -0.58 -9.57
CA GLN A 349 -42.39 -1.85 -9.47
C GLN A 349 -42.03 -2.63 -8.19
N ALA A 350 -40.77 -2.56 -7.75
CA ALA A 350 -40.28 -3.35 -6.63
C ALA A 350 -40.65 -2.77 -5.26
N VAL A 351 -40.60 -1.45 -5.11
CA VAL A 351 -40.77 -0.75 -3.82
C VAL A 351 -42.13 -1.02 -3.13
N PRO A 352 -43.28 -1.05 -3.84
CA PRO A 352 -44.56 -1.37 -3.21
C PRO A 352 -44.66 -2.79 -2.64
N GLY A 353 -43.85 -3.73 -3.14
CA GLY A 353 -43.83 -5.13 -2.71
C GLY A 353 -42.84 -5.42 -1.58
N LEU A 354 -42.08 -4.42 -1.12
CA LEU A 354 -41.03 -4.60 -0.13
C LEU A 354 -41.62 -4.85 1.27
N ARG A 355 -41.23 -5.96 1.89
CA ARG A 355 -41.55 -6.25 3.29
C ARG A 355 -40.49 -5.63 4.19
N MET A 356 -40.86 -4.60 4.94
CA MET A 356 -39.98 -3.94 5.90
C MET A 356 -40.05 -4.59 7.28
N ARG A 357 -38.95 -4.53 8.03
CA ARG A 357 -38.88 -5.03 9.42
C ARG A 357 -39.75 -4.22 10.37
N VAL A 358 -39.83 -2.91 10.13
CA VAL A 358 -40.71 -1.99 10.85
C VAL A 358 -42.05 -1.93 10.12
N ALA A 359 -43.14 -2.17 10.84
CA ALA A 359 -44.48 -2.10 10.28
C ALA A 359 -44.89 -0.64 10.05
N LEU A 360 -44.82 -0.19 8.80
CA LEU A 360 -45.33 1.12 8.39
C LEU A 360 -46.84 1.04 8.11
N ALA A 361 -47.58 2.08 8.50
CA ALA A 361 -49.01 2.20 8.22
C ALA A 361 -49.30 2.33 6.70
N GLU A 362 -48.36 2.90 5.95
CA GLU A 362 -48.40 2.99 4.50
C GLU A 362 -47.06 2.50 3.91
N PRO A 363 -47.07 1.84 2.74
CA PRO A 363 -45.83 1.46 2.08
C PRO A 363 -45.04 2.72 1.68
N PRO A 364 -43.70 2.67 1.76
CA PRO A 364 -42.85 3.80 1.41
C PRO A 364 -43.09 4.18 -0.06
N ARG A 365 -43.31 5.47 -0.31
CA ARG A 365 -43.46 6.01 -1.66
C ARG A 365 -42.18 6.71 -2.06
N ILE A 366 -41.67 6.37 -3.23
CA ILE A 366 -40.48 7.01 -3.79
C ILE A 366 -40.92 7.94 -4.91
N ARG A 367 -40.39 9.17 -4.89
CA ARG A 367 -40.44 10.11 -6.00
C ARG A 367 -39.14 9.95 -6.79
N ILE A 368 -39.26 9.84 -8.10
CA ILE A 368 -38.11 9.74 -9.00
C ILE A 368 -38.03 11.01 -9.85
N GLY A 369 -36.84 11.59 -9.97
CA GLY A 369 -36.50 12.67 -10.88
C GLY A 369 -35.32 12.27 -11.78
N GLU A 370 -35.36 12.71 -13.03
CA GLU A 370 -34.27 12.54 -14.01
C GLU A 370 -33.80 13.93 -14.45
N GLN A 371 -32.47 14.12 -14.55
CA GLN A 371 -31.87 15.39 -14.99
C GLN A 371 -30.79 15.18 -16.05
#